data_AF-A0A0H3G0L0-F1
#
_entry.id   AF-A0A0H3G0L0-F1
#
_cell.length_a   1.000
_cell.length_b   1.000
_cell.length_c   1.000
_cell.angle_alpha   90.00
_cell.angle_beta   90.00
_cell.angle_gamma   90.00
#
_symmetry.space_group_name_H-M   'P 1'
#
loop_
_entity.id
_entity.type
_entity.pdbx_description
1 polymer ?
#
loop_
_entity_poly.entity_id
_entity_poly.type
_entity_poly.pdbx_seq_one_letter_code
_entity_poly.pdbx_strand_id
1 'polypeptide(L)'
;MHVMKKSDQIDYIRNWVRQERLLRDWSTRVLAEKATQVAKANNVQIDLKQQSISYLELGHMKSVPSWLQFVEQAFEENPPKLLGKVYQKPQTFDCNGKTFLPDESSLKKILIGLLAPMEDHIPWDSKYRIASSLAKNLPKGIKEVGMFLS
;
A
#
# COMPACT_ATOMS: atom_id res chain seq x y z
N MET A 1 -6.88 -19.17 -10.93
CA MET A 1 -6.91 -17.72 -11.23
C MET A 1 -8.29 -17.21 -10.84
N HIS A 2 -8.41 -16.48 -9.74
CA HIS A 2 -9.68 -15.90 -9.30
C HIS A 2 -9.90 -14.61 -10.11
N VAL A 3 -10.91 -14.59 -10.98
CA VAL A 3 -11.28 -13.38 -11.72
C VAL A 3 -11.98 -12.47 -10.72
N MET A 4 -11.32 -11.36 -10.37
CA MET A 4 -11.85 -10.36 -9.45
C MET A 4 -13.20 -9.87 -9.99
N LYS A 5 -14.24 -9.85 -9.14
CA LYS A 5 -15.57 -9.41 -9.59
C LYS A 5 -15.52 -7.92 -9.91
N LYS A 6 -16.32 -7.47 -10.88
CA LYS A 6 -16.37 -6.04 -11.28
C LYS A 6 -16.69 -5.10 -10.10
N SER A 7 -17.50 -5.54 -9.12
CA SER A 7 -17.77 -4.79 -7.89
C SER A 7 -16.49 -4.51 -7.10
N ASP A 8 -15.70 -5.56 -6.90
CA ASP A 8 -14.49 -5.55 -6.08
C ASP A 8 -13.43 -4.65 -6.73
N GLN A 9 -13.42 -4.57 -8.07
CA GLN A 9 -12.55 -3.66 -8.83
C GLN A 9 -12.88 -2.18 -8.59
N ILE A 10 -14.16 -1.82 -8.56
CA ILE A 10 -14.56 -0.43 -8.29
C ILE A 10 -14.31 -0.05 -6.84
N ASP A 11 -14.53 -0.98 -5.91
CA ASP A 11 -14.23 -0.77 -4.50
C ASP A 11 -12.72 -0.59 -4.27
N TYR A 12 -11.89 -1.37 -4.96
CA TYR A 12 -10.44 -1.20 -4.96
C TYR A 12 -10.03 0.19 -5.47
N ILE A 13 -10.50 0.59 -6.65
CA ILE A 13 -10.18 1.90 -7.26
C ILE A 13 -10.63 3.05 -6.36
N ARG A 14 -11.84 2.96 -5.80
CA ARG A 14 -12.37 3.93 -4.83
C ARG A 14 -11.40 4.15 -3.67
N ASN A 15 -11.02 3.06 -3.02
CA ASN A 15 -10.16 3.11 -1.85
C ASN A 15 -8.78 3.64 -2.24
N TRP A 16 -8.22 3.18 -3.36
CA TRP A 16 -6.93 3.63 -3.86
C TRP A 16 -6.90 5.14 -4.17
N VAL A 17 -7.86 5.67 -4.96
CA VAL A 17 -7.94 7.10 -5.27
C VAL A 17 -8.05 7.95 -3.99
N ARG A 18 -8.87 7.51 -3.03
CA ARG A 18 -9.02 8.20 -1.75
C ARG A 18 -7.72 8.23 -0.97
N GLN A 19 -7.00 7.10 -0.88
CA GLN A 19 -5.73 7.03 -0.15
C GLN A 19 -4.64 7.89 -0.79
N GLU A 20 -4.44 7.77 -2.11
CA GLU A 20 -3.44 8.56 -2.84
C GLU A 20 -3.68 10.07 -2.69
N ARG A 21 -4.95 10.48 -2.71
CA ARG A 21 -5.34 11.87 -2.47
C ARG A 21 -5.00 12.33 -1.05
N LEU A 22 -5.31 11.52 -0.04
CA LEU A 22 -5.02 11.82 1.37
C LEU A 22 -3.51 11.89 1.62
N LEU A 23 -2.70 11.04 1.00
CA LEU A 23 -1.24 11.06 1.11
C LEU A 23 -0.59 12.37 0.61
N ARG A 24 -1.30 13.13 -0.22
CA ARG A 24 -0.86 14.42 -0.79
C ARG A 24 -1.51 15.63 -0.12
N ASP A 25 -2.34 15.41 0.89
CA ASP A 25 -3.21 16.43 1.50
C ASP A 25 -4.10 17.14 0.47
N TRP A 26 -4.51 16.43 -0.59
CA TRP A 26 -5.33 17.01 -1.64
C TRP A 26 -6.81 16.95 -1.29
N SER A 27 -7.55 18.01 -1.60
CA SER A 27 -9.01 17.96 -1.62
C SER A 27 -9.49 17.31 -2.93
N THR A 28 -10.75 16.86 -2.96
CA THR A 28 -11.34 16.32 -4.20
C THR A 28 -11.39 17.38 -5.31
N ARG A 29 -11.46 18.67 -4.96
CA ARG A 29 -11.33 19.79 -5.93
C ARG A 29 -9.95 19.84 -6.56
N VAL A 30 -8.90 19.79 -5.72
CA VAL A 30 -7.50 19.85 -6.19
C VAL A 30 -7.18 18.66 -7.09
N LEU A 31 -7.66 17.46 -6.75
CA LEU A 31 -7.47 16.29 -7.60
C LEU A 31 -8.14 16.45 -8.98
N ALA A 32 -9.38 16.97 -9.02
CA ALA A 32 -10.09 17.23 -10.27
C ALA A 32 -9.33 18.22 -11.17
N GLU A 33 -8.83 19.30 -10.57
CA GLU A 33 -8.05 20.31 -11.28
C GLU A 33 -6.74 19.74 -11.84
N LYS A 34 -6.00 18.96 -11.04
CA LYS A 34 -4.75 18.32 -11.45
C LYS A 34 -4.96 17.33 -12.60
N ALA A 35 -5.95 16.45 -12.49
CA ALA A 35 -6.26 15.51 -13.57
C ALA A 35 -6.75 16.21 -14.85
N THR A 36 -7.49 17.32 -14.71
CA THR A 36 -7.90 18.14 -15.86
C THR A 36 -6.71 18.82 -16.54
N GLN A 37 -5.72 19.29 -15.76
CA GLN A 37 -4.48 19.86 -16.29
C GLN A 37 -3.69 18.82 -17.07
N VAL A 38 -3.56 17.61 -16.53
CA VAL A 38 -2.88 16.47 -17.17
C VAL A 38 -3.59 16.05 -18.47
N ALA A 39 -4.92 15.97 -18.47
CA ALA A 39 -5.68 15.66 -19.67
C ALA A 39 -5.42 16.71 -20.77
N LYS A 40 -5.43 18.00 -20.41
CA LYS A 40 -5.13 19.10 -21.34
C LYS A 40 -3.73 19.02 -21.91
N ALA A 41 -2.73 18.65 -21.09
CA ALA A 41 -1.36 18.44 -21.55
C ALA A 41 -1.26 17.30 -22.58
N ASN A 42 -2.13 16.29 -22.47
CA ASN A 42 -2.26 15.19 -23.42
C ASN A 42 -3.21 15.49 -24.61
N ASN A 43 -3.57 16.75 -24.84
CA ASN A 43 -4.53 17.20 -25.88
C ASN A 43 -5.94 16.62 -25.73
N VAL A 44 -6.34 16.19 -24.53
CA VAL A 44 -7.69 15.69 -24.22
C VAL A 44 -8.41 16.69 -23.31
N GLN A 45 -9.62 17.09 -23.69
CA GLN A 45 -10.46 17.89 -22.79
C GLN A 45 -11.41 17.00 -22.00
N ILE A 46 -11.29 17.06 -20.68
CA ILE A 46 -12.23 16.44 -19.74
C ILE A 46 -12.82 17.54 -18.84
N ASP A 47 -14.12 17.46 -18.55
CA ASP A 47 -14.80 18.31 -17.56
C ASP A 47 -14.90 17.55 -16.23
N LEU A 48 -13.74 17.26 -15.62
CA LEU A 48 -13.71 16.54 -14.35
C LEU A 48 -13.98 17.51 -13.20
N LYS A 49 -15.10 17.31 -12.51
CA LYS A 49 -15.53 18.14 -11.38
C LYS A 49 -15.25 17.44 -10.05
N GLN A 50 -15.10 18.23 -8.99
CA GLN A 50 -15.05 17.76 -7.61
C GLN A 50 -16.14 16.71 -7.31
N GLN A 51 -17.37 16.95 -7.76
CA GLN A 51 -18.52 16.06 -7.56
C GLN A 51 -18.29 14.67 -8.15
N SER A 52 -17.60 14.56 -9.29
CA SER A 52 -17.32 13.26 -9.94
C SER A 52 -16.36 12.41 -9.10
N ILE A 53 -15.37 13.05 -8.49
CA ILE A 53 -14.43 12.37 -7.58
C ILE A 53 -15.13 11.98 -6.29
N SER A 54 -15.93 12.87 -5.70
CA SER A 54 -16.73 12.53 -4.52
C SER A 54 -17.69 11.37 -4.79
N TYR A 55 -18.33 11.33 -5.97
CA TYR A 55 -19.25 10.28 -6.37
C TYR A 55 -18.56 8.91 -6.51
N LEU A 56 -17.31 8.88 -6.98
CA LEU A 56 -16.45 7.70 -6.96
C LEU A 56 -16.12 7.28 -5.52
N GLU A 57 -15.61 8.22 -4.70
CA GLU A 57 -15.16 7.97 -3.31
C GLU A 57 -16.29 7.48 -2.39
N LEU A 58 -17.54 7.91 -2.65
CA LEU A 58 -18.74 7.46 -1.93
C LEU A 58 -19.28 6.11 -2.44
N GLY A 59 -18.76 5.61 -3.56
CA GLY A 59 -19.12 4.31 -4.10
C GLY A 59 -20.38 4.26 -4.94
N HIS A 60 -20.80 5.40 -5.48
CA HIS A 60 -21.97 5.45 -6.35
C HIS A 60 -21.66 5.13 -7.82
N MET A 61 -20.37 4.95 -8.18
CA MET A 61 -19.98 4.50 -9.52
C MET A 61 -20.18 2.99 -9.71
N LYS A 62 -20.71 2.62 -10.88
CA LYS A 62 -20.96 1.23 -11.28
C LYS A 62 -19.89 0.67 -12.22
N SER A 63 -18.99 1.52 -12.71
CA SER A 63 -17.97 1.19 -13.70
C SER A 63 -16.76 2.09 -13.56
N VAL A 64 -15.63 1.65 -14.09
CA VAL A 64 -14.37 2.40 -14.07
C VAL A 64 -14.54 3.62 -14.98
N PRO A 65 -14.32 4.85 -14.47
CA PRO A 65 -14.44 6.04 -15.29
C PRO A 65 -13.24 6.17 -16.23
N SER A 66 -13.48 6.61 -17.46
CA SER A 66 -12.41 6.85 -18.46
C SER A 66 -11.42 7.93 -18.04
N TRP A 67 -11.82 8.86 -17.18
CA TRP A 67 -10.94 9.89 -16.65
C TRP A 67 -9.93 9.39 -15.62
N LEU A 68 -10.03 8.14 -15.15
CA LEU A 68 -9.15 7.58 -14.12
C LEU A 68 -7.67 7.61 -14.53
N GLN A 69 -7.37 7.35 -15.81
CA GLN A 69 -6.00 7.39 -16.35
C GLN A 69 -5.31 8.76 -16.13
N PHE A 70 -6.07 9.85 -16.18
CA PHE A 70 -5.53 11.20 -15.93
C PHE A 70 -5.35 11.49 -14.44
N VAL A 71 -6.12 10.80 -13.59
CA VAL A 71 -5.93 10.81 -12.13
C VAL A 71 -4.68 10.02 -11.75
N GLU A 72 -4.47 8.85 -12.36
CA GLU A 72 -3.23 8.06 -12.24
C GLU A 72 -2.00 8.89 -12.62
N GLN A 73 -2.01 9.49 -13.81
CA GLN A 73 -0.90 10.32 -14.26
C GLN A 73 -0.71 11.57 -13.37
N ALA A 74 -1.79 12.20 -12.88
CA ALA A 74 -1.66 13.31 -11.94
C ALA A 74 -0.97 12.91 -10.62
N PHE A 75 -1.18 11.67 -10.16
CA PHE A 75 -0.49 11.13 -9.00
C PHE A 75 0.97 10.82 -9.27
N GLU A 76 1.32 10.32 -10.45
CA GLU A 76 2.71 10.06 -10.87
C GLU A 76 3.53 11.36 -10.97
N GLU A 77 2.96 12.41 -11.57
CA GLU A 77 3.62 13.72 -11.72
C GLU A 77 3.77 14.47 -10.39
N ASN A 78 3.00 14.10 -9.36
CA ASN A 78 3.02 14.76 -8.06
C ASN A 78 3.18 13.72 -6.96
N PRO A 79 4.36 13.10 -6.77
CA PRO A 79 4.57 12.11 -5.72
C PRO A 79 4.25 12.68 -4.32
N PRO A 80 3.70 11.87 -3.39
CA PRO A 80 3.32 12.36 -2.07
C PRO A 80 4.54 12.83 -1.29
N LYS A 81 4.38 13.93 -0.54
CA LYS A 81 5.45 14.51 0.30
C LYS A 81 5.96 13.51 1.34
N LEU A 82 5.12 12.55 1.74
CA LEU A 82 5.47 11.46 2.65
C LEU A 82 6.39 10.41 2.02
N LEU A 83 6.52 10.32 0.68
CA LEU A 83 7.59 9.49 0.10
C LEU A 83 8.97 10.00 0.53
N GLY A 84 9.16 11.31 0.75
CA GLY A 84 10.43 11.83 1.29
C GLY A 84 10.72 11.42 2.75
N LYS A 85 9.72 10.94 3.51
CA LYS A 85 9.88 10.51 4.91
C LYS A 85 9.72 9.00 5.11
N VAL A 86 8.92 8.33 4.28
CA VAL A 86 8.69 6.87 4.30
C VAL A 86 9.70 6.15 3.41
N TYR A 87 10.16 6.76 2.31
CA TYR A 87 11.47 6.44 1.73
C TYR A 87 12.52 7.34 2.40
N GLN A 88 12.75 7.12 3.70
CA GLN A 88 14.16 7.06 4.05
C GLN A 88 14.69 5.89 3.22
N LYS A 89 15.57 6.16 2.24
CA LYS A 89 16.55 5.17 1.76
C LYS A 89 16.82 4.29 2.97
N PRO A 90 16.56 2.95 2.93
CA PRO A 90 16.70 2.12 4.11
C PRO A 90 17.98 2.59 4.75
N GLN A 91 17.89 3.10 5.99
CA GLN A 91 19.10 3.43 6.72
C GLN A 91 19.98 2.24 6.45
N THR A 92 21.13 2.49 5.82
CA THR A 92 22.12 1.44 5.67
C THR A 92 22.38 1.09 7.12
N PHE A 93 21.67 0.08 7.62
CA PHE A 93 22.02 -0.59 8.83
C PHE A 93 23.45 -0.94 8.53
N ASP A 94 24.33 -0.28 9.25
CA ASP A 94 25.70 -0.67 9.25
C ASP A 94 25.65 -2.09 9.81
N CYS A 95 25.55 -3.07 8.90
CA CYS A 95 25.57 -4.49 9.20
C CYS A 95 27.00 -4.86 9.59
N ASN A 96 27.59 -4.06 10.48
CA ASN A 96 28.92 -4.19 11.00
C ASN A 96 28.89 -5.37 11.97
N GLY A 97 28.95 -6.55 11.36
CA GLY A 97 29.60 -7.74 11.90
C GLY A 97 28.79 -8.66 12.79
N LYS A 98 27.49 -8.45 13.04
CA LYS A 98 26.67 -9.45 13.76
C LYS A 98 25.22 -9.48 13.25
N THR A 99 24.93 -10.44 12.38
CA THR A 99 23.57 -10.86 12.02
C THR A 99 22.91 -11.57 13.21
N PHE A 100 22.61 -10.81 14.27
CA PHE A 100 21.93 -11.37 15.44
C PHE A 100 20.44 -11.46 15.15
N LEU A 101 19.91 -12.69 15.09
CA LEU A 101 18.46 -12.88 15.14
C LEU A 101 17.94 -12.27 16.45
N PRO A 102 16.91 -11.40 16.39
CA PRO A 102 16.29 -10.88 17.60
C PRO A 102 15.76 -12.02 18.47
N ASP A 103 15.62 -11.76 19.78
CA ASP A 103 15.07 -12.74 20.72
C ASP A 103 13.64 -13.15 20.34
N GLU A 104 13.17 -14.29 20.84
CA GLU A 104 11.87 -14.88 20.47
C GLU A 104 10.70 -13.89 20.66
N SER A 105 10.74 -13.05 21.69
CA SER A 105 9.68 -12.06 21.97
C SER A 105 9.68 -10.94 20.94
N SER A 106 10.86 -10.41 20.63
CA SER A 106 11.05 -9.38 19.60
C SER A 106 10.70 -9.90 18.20
N LEU A 107 11.15 -11.11 17.85
CA LEU A 107 10.86 -11.77 16.58
C LEU A 107 9.35 -12.01 16.40
N LYS A 108 8.68 -12.45 17.45
CA LYS A 108 7.22 -12.62 17.45
C LYS A 108 6.48 -11.31 17.19
N LYS A 109 6.89 -10.20 17.80
CA LYS A 109 6.28 -8.88 17.56
C LYS A 109 6.44 -8.44 16.10
N ILE A 110 7.63 -8.63 15.53
CA ILE A 110 7.91 -8.34 14.12
C ILE A 110 7.01 -9.18 13.21
N LEU A 111 6.95 -10.49 13.45
CA LEU A 111 6.11 -11.40 12.67
C LEU A 111 4.62 -11.07 12.78
N ILE A 112 4.12 -10.72 13.97
CA ILE A 112 2.73 -10.26 14.14
C ILE A 112 2.49 -8.98 13.35
N GLY A 113 3.40 -8.00 13.39
CA GLY A 113 3.29 -6.77 12.61
C GLY A 113 3.25 -7.01 11.09
N LEU A 114 3.98 -8.03 10.61
CA LEU A 114 3.97 -8.45 9.20
C LEU A 114 2.70 -9.22 8.82
N LEU A 115 2.15 -10.02 9.72
CA LEU A 115 0.89 -10.76 9.52
C LEU A 115 -0.35 -9.88 9.71
N ALA A 116 -0.23 -8.76 10.42
CA ALA A 116 -1.33 -7.85 10.72
C ALA A 116 -2.07 -7.34 9.47
N PRO A 117 -1.39 -6.82 8.43
CA PRO A 117 -2.03 -6.34 7.21
C PRO A 117 -2.49 -7.45 6.25
N MET A 118 -2.30 -8.74 6.59
CA MET A 118 -2.80 -9.84 5.76
C MET A 118 -4.32 -9.96 5.85
N GLU A 119 -4.92 -10.57 4.83
CA GLU A 119 -6.36 -10.66 4.59
C GLU A 119 -7.21 -10.90 5.86
N ASP A 120 -8.36 -10.21 5.92
CA ASP A 120 -9.25 -10.18 7.10
C ASP A 120 -9.90 -11.53 7.44
N HIS A 121 -9.84 -12.49 6.53
CA HIS A 121 -10.43 -13.82 6.73
C HIS A 121 -9.57 -14.73 7.62
N ILE A 122 -8.34 -14.35 7.94
CA ILE A 122 -7.47 -15.10 8.87
C ILE A 122 -7.68 -14.53 10.28
N PRO A 123 -8.24 -15.32 11.23
CA PRO A 123 -8.44 -14.87 12.60
C PRO A 123 -7.14 -14.42 13.26
N TRP A 124 -7.23 -13.40 14.11
CA TRP A 124 -6.07 -12.86 14.82
C TRP A 124 -5.33 -13.92 15.66
N ASP A 125 -6.07 -14.87 16.26
CA ASP A 125 -5.50 -16.01 16.97
C ASP A 125 -4.62 -16.89 16.07
N SER A 126 -5.04 -17.12 14.82
CA SER A 126 -4.25 -17.87 13.85
C SER A 126 -2.97 -17.12 13.47
N LYS A 127 -3.07 -15.80 13.22
CA LYS A 127 -1.91 -14.94 12.96
C LYS A 127 -0.92 -14.98 14.13
N TYR A 128 -1.42 -14.91 15.36
CA TYR A 128 -0.61 -14.97 16.58
C TYR A 128 0.06 -16.34 16.78
N ARG A 129 -0.67 -17.44 16.51
CA ARG A 129 -0.13 -18.81 16.57
C ARG A 129 0.96 -19.03 15.52
N ILE A 130 0.76 -18.56 14.30
CA ILE A 130 1.76 -18.63 13.23
C ILE A 130 3.02 -17.84 13.63
N ALA A 131 2.87 -16.59 14.06
CA ALA A 131 4.00 -15.77 14.50
C ALA A 131 4.75 -16.40 15.68
N SER A 132 4.03 -16.99 16.65
CA SER A 132 4.64 -17.66 17.80
C SER A 132 5.39 -18.93 17.39
N SER A 133 4.82 -19.74 16.51
CA SER A 133 5.46 -20.96 15.99
C SER A 133 6.72 -20.63 15.18
N LEU A 134 6.64 -19.62 14.33
CA LEU A 134 7.77 -19.16 13.54
C LEU A 134 8.87 -18.54 14.42
N ALA A 135 8.53 -17.71 15.40
CA ALA A 135 9.52 -17.13 16.30
C ALA A 135 10.34 -18.18 17.07
N LYS A 136 9.71 -19.31 17.41
CA LYS A 136 10.36 -20.42 18.12
C LYS A 136 11.21 -21.31 17.23
N ASN A 137 10.80 -21.53 15.98
CA ASN A 137 11.40 -22.54 15.10
C ASN A 137 12.32 -21.94 14.02
N LEU A 138 12.07 -20.71 13.58
CA LEU A 138 12.89 -20.02 12.58
C LEU A 138 14.36 -19.87 13.02
N PRO A 139 14.68 -19.46 14.26
CA PRO A 139 16.08 -19.38 14.71
C PRO A 139 16.78 -20.74 14.77
N LYS A 140 16.02 -21.83 14.95
CA LYS A 140 16.58 -23.20 14.98
C LYS A 140 16.89 -23.68 13.56
N GLY A 141 15.94 -23.53 12.64
CA GLY A 141 16.14 -23.89 11.24
C GLY A 141 17.26 -23.08 10.59
N ILE A 142 17.39 -21.79 10.90
CA ILE A 142 18.49 -20.97 10.38
C ILE A 142 19.86 -21.45 10.89
N LYS A 143 19.95 -21.90 12.16
CA LYS A 143 21.18 -22.48 12.72
C LYS A 143 21.52 -23.82 12.08
N GLU A 144 20.53 -24.64 11.77
CA GLU A 144 20.69 -25.96 11.13
C GLU A 144 21.11 -25.86 9.66
N VAL A 145 20.64 -24.84 8.93
CA VAL A 145 20.95 -24.63 7.50
C VAL A 145 22.26 -23.85 7.29
N GLY A 146 22.91 -23.37 8.35
CA GLY A 146 24.19 -22.65 8.26
C GLY A 146 24.12 -21.33 7.49
N MET A 147 22.93 -20.69 7.40
CA MET A 147 22.72 -19.46 6.63
C MET A 147 23.36 -18.19 7.23
N PHE A 148 24.06 -18.31 8.35
CA PHE A 148 24.96 -17.27 8.86
C PHE A 148 26.33 -17.90 9.14
N LEU A 149 27.14 -18.02 8.09
CA LEU A 149 28.56 -18.29 8.18
C LEU A 149 29.34 -16.98 8.15
N SER A 150 30.22 -16.86 9.16
CA SER A 150 31.33 -15.91 9.38
C SER A 150 31.00 -14.42 9.43
#